data_AF-A0AAD5FFS9-F1
#
_entry.id   AF-A0AAD5FFS9-F1
#
_cell.length_a   1.000
_cell.length_b   1.000
_cell.length_c   1.000
_cell.angle_alpha   90.00
_cell.angle_beta   90.00
_cell.angle_gamma   90.00
#
_symmetry.space_group_name_H-M   'P 1'
#
loop_
_entity.id
_entity.type
_entity.pdbx_description
1 polymer ?
#
loop_
_entity_poly.entity_id
_entity_poly.type
_entity_poly.pdbx_seq_one_letter_code
_entity_poly.pdbx_strand_id
1 'polypeptide(L)'
;MSADEEVGVSAEELRRKLYQSLKRRGVLDTVKTQLRNQLIVELQRDTLLQRSCEKSQSLSVLASNSLVIHHLQSSGYEYTLSVFYPECGISKEQ
;
A
#
# COMPACT_ATOMS: atom_id res chain seq x y z
N MET A 1 -26.51 7.89 60.03
CA MET A 1 -26.09 6.49 59.80
C MET A 1 -25.95 6.35 58.29
N SER A 2 -24.81 6.77 57.74
CA SER A 2 -23.56 5.99 57.55
C SER A 2 -23.74 5.06 56.34
N ALA A 3 -23.24 5.43 55.15
CA ALA A 3 -21.83 5.43 54.72
C ALA A 3 -21.63 4.25 53.76
N ASP A 4 -21.97 4.42 52.48
CA ASP A 4 -21.51 3.54 51.39
C ASP A 4 -21.59 4.24 50.02
N GLU A 5 -21.34 5.55 49.96
CA GLU A 5 -21.04 6.24 48.70
C GLU A 5 -19.54 6.50 48.61
N GLU A 6 -18.74 5.45 48.57
CA GLU A 6 -17.36 5.56 48.11
C GLU A 6 -16.84 4.23 47.53
N VAL A 7 -15.99 4.37 46.51
CA VAL A 7 -15.04 3.37 45.99
C VAL A 7 -15.56 2.39 44.93
N GLY A 8 -15.88 2.91 43.75
CA GLY A 8 -15.88 2.10 42.55
C GLY A 8 -15.94 2.96 41.31
N VAL A 9 -14.81 3.48 40.83
CA VAL A 9 -14.74 4.06 39.49
C VAL A 9 -15.28 2.99 38.52
N SER A 10 -16.47 3.21 37.95
CA SER A 10 -17.07 2.30 36.98
C SER A 10 -16.05 1.96 35.89
N ALA A 11 -15.97 0.69 35.48
CA ALA A 11 -14.94 0.20 34.55
C ALA A 11 -14.85 1.05 33.27
N GLU A 12 -15.97 1.59 32.80
CA GLU A 12 -16.04 2.51 31.65
C GLU A 12 -15.42 3.88 31.92
N GLU A 13 -15.53 4.39 33.14
CA GLU A 13 -14.86 5.62 33.53
C GLU A 13 -13.35 5.43 33.69
N LEU A 14 -12.91 4.29 34.21
CA LEU A 14 -11.49 3.92 34.24
C LEU A 14 -10.92 3.79 32.83
N ARG A 15 -11.64 3.11 31.92
CA ARG A 15 -11.26 2.98 30.50
C ARG A 15 -11.12 4.34 29.82
N ARG A 16 -12.08 5.25 30.05
CA ARG A 16 -12.02 6.63 29.52
C ARG A 16 -10.84 7.41 30.08
N LYS A 17 -10.57 7.34 31.39
CA LYS A 17 -9.43 8.02 32.02
C LYS A 17 -8.09 7.48 31.50
N LEU A 18 -7.96 6.17 31.34
CA LEU A 18 -6.78 5.53 30.75
C LEU A 18 -6.59 5.94 29.29
N TYR A 19 -7.65 5.88 28.48
CA TYR A 19 -7.58 6.32 27.08
C TYR A 19 -7.15 7.79 26.97
N GLN A 20 -7.74 8.68 27.78
CA GLN A 20 -7.34 10.09 27.80
C GLN A 20 -5.89 10.28 28.25
N SER A 21 -5.44 9.53 29.26
CA SER A 21 -4.05 9.57 29.73
C SER A 21 -3.07 9.13 28.63
N LEU A 22 -3.36 8.00 27.97
CA LEU A 22 -2.55 7.48 26.86
C LEU A 22 -2.55 8.42 25.64
N LYS A 23 -3.68 9.07 25.37
CA LYS A 23 -3.80 10.10 24.33
C LYS A 23 -2.98 11.34 24.67
N ARG A 24 -3.08 11.87 25.90
CA ARG A 24 -2.30 13.05 26.34
C ARG A 24 -0.80 12.78 26.36
N ARG A 25 -0.39 11.55 26.69
CA ARG A 25 1.00 11.10 26.64
C ARG A 25 1.52 10.82 25.23
N GLY A 26 0.69 10.94 24.19
CA GLY A 26 1.08 10.72 22.79
C GLY A 26 1.25 9.25 22.39
N VAL A 27 0.96 8.30 23.29
CA VAL A 27 1.12 6.85 23.03
C VAL A 27 0.23 6.41 21.88
N LEU A 28 -1.00 6.94 21.81
CA LEU A 28 -1.94 6.64 20.73
C LEU A 28 -1.41 7.06 19.36
N ASP A 29 -0.71 8.18 19.28
CA ASP A 29 -0.14 8.69 18.03
C ASP A 29 1.11 7.90 17.62
N THR A 30 1.91 7.45 18.58
CA THR A 30 3.01 6.51 18.33
C THR A 30 2.51 5.19 17.77
N VAL A 31 1.50 4.57 18.40
CA VAL A 31 0.91 3.31 17.93
C VAL A 31 0.29 3.47 16.54
N LYS A 32 -0.46 4.56 16.32
CA LYS A 32 -1.03 4.89 15.00
C LYS A 32 0.06 5.02 13.93
N THR A 33 1.16 5.70 14.24
CA THR A 33 2.28 5.90 13.33
C THR A 33 2.99 4.58 13.02
N GLN A 34 3.21 3.74 14.03
CA GLN A 34 3.82 2.41 13.86
C GLN A 34 2.97 1.53 12.95
N LEU A 35 1.66 1.43 13.21
CA LEU A 35 0.74 0.65 12.37
C LEU A 35 0.71 1.17 10.93
N ARG A 36 0.63 2.49 10.73
CA ARG A 36 0.67 3.09 9.40
C ARG A 36 1.96 2.72 8.66
N ASN A 37 3.11 2.82 9.33
CA ASN A 37 4.39 2.53 8.71
C ASN A 37 4.54 1.04 8.36
N GLN A 38 4.05 0.15 9.22
CA GLN A 38 4.01 -1.29 8.92
C GLN A 38 3.16 -1.59 7.69
N LEU A 39 1.96 -1.01 7.62
CA LEU A 39 1.08 -1.16 6.46
C LEU A 39 1.72 -0.64 5.16
N ILE A 40 2.38 0.52 5.22
CA ILE A 40 3.11 1.06 4.06
C ILE A 40 4.21 0.09 3.61
N VAL A 41 4.98 -0.47 4.54
CA VAL A 41 6.05 -1.43 4.21
C VAL A 41 5.48 -2.70 3.58
N GLU A 42 4.38 -3.23 4.10
CA GLU A 42 3.73 -4.42 3.54
C GLU A 42 3.17 -4.14 2.13
N LEU A 43 2.44 -3.04 1.94
CA LEU A 43 1.93 -2.65 0.63
C LEU A 43 3.07 -2.39 -0.38
N GLN A 44 4.16 -1.76 0.06
CA GLN A 44 5.33 -1.59 -0.79
C GLN A 44 5.97 -2.93 -1.17
N ARG A 45 6.07 -3.87 -0.24
CA ARG A 45 6.56 -5.22 -0.57
C ARG A 45 5.68 -5.88 -1.62
N ASP A 46 4.36 -5.84 -1.49
CA ASP A 46 3.47 -6.46 -2.49
C ASP A 46 3.60 -5.81 -3.87
N THR A 47 3.68 -4.49 -3.95
CA THR A 47 3.91 -3.79 -5.23
C THR A 47 5.28 -4.09 -5.83
N LEU A 48 6.32 -4.24 -5.01
CA LEU A 48 7.67 -4.61 -5.47
C LEU A 48 7.72 -6.08 -5.90
N LEU A 49 7.00 -6.97 -5.20
CA LEU A 49 6.89 -8.39 -5.54
C LEU A 49 6.10 -8.58 -6.83
N GLN A 50 4.99 -7.87 -7.03
CA GLN A 50 4.28 -7.82 -8.31
C GLN A 50 5.20 -7.34 -9.43
N ARG A 51 5.91 -6.22 -9.23
CA ARG A 51 6.87 -5.70 -10.22
C ARG A 51 8.04 -6.66 -10.50
N SER A 52 8.45 -7.47 -9.52
CA SER A 52 9.51 -8.48 -9.71
C SER A 52 9.01 -9.73 -10.43
N CYS A 53 7.75 -10.13 -10.22
CA CYS A 53 7.09 -11.20 -10.96
C CYS A 53 6.87 -10.80 -12.43
N GLU A 54 6.54 -9.52 -12.67
CA GLU A 54 6.49 -8.92 -14.01
C GLU A 54 7.86 -8.88 -14.72
N LYS A 55 8.98 -8.85 -13.99
CA LYS A 55 10.33 -8.91 -14.58
C LYS A 55 10.72 -10.29 -15.10
N SER A 56 10.00 -11.34 -14.71
CA SER A 56 10.14 -12.68 -15.29
C SER A 56 9.11 -12.90 -16.40
N GLN A 57 8.95 -11.95 -17.32
CA GLN A 57 8.30 -12.26 -18.59
C GLN A 57 9.07 -13.39 -19.26
N SER A 58 8.37 -14.46 -19.61
CA SER A 58 8.98 -15.52 -20.43
C SER A 58 9.49 -14.89 -21.73
N LEU A 59 10.62 -15.37 -22.25
CA LEU A 59 11.22 -14.85 -23.50
C LEU A 59 10.21 -14.83 -24.66
N SER A 60 9.26 -15.76 -24.66
CA SER A 60 8.14 -15.81 -25.61
C SER A 60 7.20 -14.60 -25.53
N VAL A 61 6.89 -14.11 -24.31
CA VAL A 61 6.04 -12.94 -24.09
C VAL A 61 6.78 -11.68 -24.55
N LEU A 62 8.07 -11.55 -24.23
CA LEU A 62 8.89 -10.41 -24.66
C LEU A 62 9.04 -10.34 -26.19
N ALA A 63 9.25 -11.49 -26.85
CA ALA A 63 9.31 -11.58 -28.31
C ALA A 63 7.95 -11.22 -28.95
N SER A 64 6.85 -11.71 -28.39
CA SER A 64 5.50 -11.41 -28.88
C SER A 64 5.17 -9.93 -28.73
N ASN A 65 5.48 -9.33 -27.58
CA ASN A 65 5.27 -7.90 -27.32
C ASN A 65 6.08 -7.03 -28.28
N SER A 66 7.33 -7.43 -28.57
CA SER A 66 8.17 -6.74 -29.56
C SER A 66 7.56 -6.77 -30.97
N LEU A 67 7.02 -7.92 -31.41
CA LEU A 67 6.34 -8.03 -32.70
C LEU A 67 5.11 -7.12 -32.78
N VAL A 68 4.32 -7.06 -31.71
CA VAL A 68 3.14 -6.18 -31.62
C VAL A 68 3.56 -4.70 -31.66
N ILE A 69 4.59 -4.31 -30.90
CA ILE A 69 5.12 -2.93 -30.92
C ILE A 69 5.54 -2.54 -32.33
N HIS A 70 6.32 -3.39 -33.00
CA HIS A 70 6.78 -3.11 -34.36
C HIS A 70 5.62 -2.95 -35.35
N HIS A 71 4.60 -3.82 -35.25
CA HIS A 71 3.40 -3.69 -36.07
C HIS A 71 2.66 -2.38 -35.81
N LEU A 72 2.44 -2.03 -34.55
CA LEU A 72 1.75 -0.80 -34.16
C LEU A 72 2.50 0.46 -34.61
N GLN A 73 3.84 0.44 -34.55
CA GLN A 73 4.70 1.51 -35.07
C GLN A 73 4.57 1.65 -36.59
N SER A 74 4.71 0.53 -37.32
CA SER A 74 4.60 0.54 -38.78
C SER A 74 3.22 0.98 -39.29
N SER A 75 2.18 0.77 -38.48
CA SER A 75 0.80 1.14 -38.80
C SER A 75 0.40 2.53 -38.29
N GLY A 76 1.28 3.23 -37.56
CA GLY A 76 1.03 4.59 -37.05
C GLY A 76 0.04 4.68 -35.88
N TYR A 77 -0.14 3.62 -35.09
CA TYR A 77 -1.05 3.60 -33.95
C TYR A 77 -0.41 4.22 -32.69
N GLU A 78 -0.11 5.52 -32.74
CA GLU A 78 0.60 6.27 -31.69
C GLU A 78 -0.08 6.19 -30.31
N TYR A 79 -1.41 6.32 -30.27
CA TYR A 79 -2.17 6.23 -29.02
C TYR A 79 -2.05 4.84 -28.39
N THR A 80 -2.30 3.80 -29.19
CA THR A 80 -2.21 2.40 -28.75
C THR A 80 -0.79 2.09 -28.26
N LEU A 81 0.25 2.53 -28.96
CA LEU A 81 1.64 2.39 -28.51
C LEU A 81 1.88 3.06 -27.16
N SER A 82 1.39 4.29 -26.97
CA SER A 82 1.61 5.06 -25.74
C SER A 82 1.06 4.37 -24.49
N VAL A 83 -0.04 3.64 -24.63
CA VAL A 83 -0.66 2.85 -23.56
C VAL A 83 -0.04 1.45 -23.49
N PHE A 84 0.34 0.84 -24.61
CA PHE A 84 0.88 -0.51 -24.66
C PHE A 84 2.27 -0.63 -24.03
N TYR A 85 3.18 0.32 -24.24
CA TYR A 85 4.52 0.32 -23.62
C TYR A 85 4.49 0.13 -22.09
N PRO A 86 3.78 0.95 -21.30
CA PRO A 86 3.70 0.75 -19.86
C PRO A 86 2.97 -0.53 -19.47
N GLU A 87 1.96 -0.97 -20.23
CA GLU A 87 1.19 -2.19 -19.94
C GLU A 87 2.00 -3.48 -20.18
N CYS A 88 2.86 -3.51 -21.18
CA CYS A 88 3.72 -4.67 -21.48
C CYS A 88 5.04 -4.65 -20.69
N GLY A 89 5.26 -3.69 -19.80
CA GLY A 89 6.47 -3.60 -18.98
C GLY A 89 7.75 -3.27 -19.77
N ILE A 90 7.62 -2.93 -21.06
CA ILE A 90 8.73 -2.51 -21.92
C ILE A 90 8.81 -0.99 -21.83
N SER A 91 9.91 -0.47 -21.27
CA SER A 91 10.16 0.97 -21.33
C SER A 91 10.46 1.37 -22.78
N LYS A 92 9.96 2.53 -23.24
CA LYS A 92 10.44 3.11 -24.50
C LYS A 92 11.96 3.28 -24.36
N GLU A 93 12.74 2.48 -25.08
CA GLU A 93 14.17 2.74 -25.27
C GLU A 93 14.25 4.12 -25.93
N GLN A 94 14.82 5.09 -25.21
CA GLN A 94 15.04 6.46 -25.69
C GLN A 94 16.14 6.50 -26.74
#